data_AF-A0A1Y3EKZ0-F1
#
_entry.id   AF-A0A1Y3EKZ0-F1
#
_cell.length_a   1.000
_cell.length_b   1.000
_cell.length_c   1.000
_cell.angle_alpha   90.00
_cell.angle_beta   90.00
_cell.angle_gamma   90.00
#
_symmetry.space_group_name_H-M   'P 1'
#
loop_
_entity.id
_entity.type
_entity.pdbx_description
1 polymer ?
#
loop_
_entity_poly.entity_id
_entity_poly.type
_entity_poly.pdbx_seq_one_letter_code
_entity_poly.pdbx_strand_id
1 'polypeptide(L)'
;MNGAWLLVSVLLLLYVSFSSVINLIDLFGANFDQSSTDLSASTGVQRFNISNLHWQVRNENDSISFNATIPGNIYTDLFNAGYIDDPYLYNHDVSQRWVAYQNWIYEVNVTLPLIENMVCLVFYGLDTFATVVINGIPLGHADNMHLAYPFCVRNFNDKQFHLSVAFTSPVVKASELATTFKRDFGYSVPPDCPQLLQNGECHANFVRKMSVSFSWDWAPAFPGVGIWKEASVWTVRGCAIWQFAVSPVLDEDDVRLWWPTGHGDQPLYTVRGAVVGSNWQDSRSVRTAFRHVELVQRDLVKGKSFEFFVNGVSVFLKGANWVPADSFLHRVTPQRLQFLFDSILQANMNCLRVWGGGVYESDLFYEMADRYGILIWQDIMFAVSFYPADEDFLNRVKTEVKYQIFRLMHHPSIFVWSANNEIELALAKRWYPTTVSYSTFRADYMRLVWDTIYKVVNETDFSARPFILSSPSNGINTTAR
;
A
#
# COMPACT_ATOMS: atom_id res chain seq x y z
N MET A 1 -23.76 21.55 -23.27
CA MET A 1 -24.19 20.15 -23.09
C MET A 1 -23.25 19.52 -22.08
N ASN A 2 -23.76 19.28 -20.87
CA ASN A 2 -22.98 18.82 -19.72
C ASN A 2 -22.72 17.32 -19.84
N GLY A 3 -21.59 16.93 -20.43
CA GLY A 3 -21.09 15.56 -20.36
C GLY A 3 -20.46 15.32 -18.98
N ALA A 4 -20.95 14.32 -18.26
CA ALA A 4 -20.28 13.81 -17.07
C ALA A 4 -18.97 13.11 -17.49
N TRP A 5 -17.88 13.38 -16.78
CA TRP A 5 -16.59 12.69 -16.98
C TRP A 5 -16.10 12.17 -15.63
N LEU A 6 -15.83 10.87 -15.57
CA LEU A 6 -15.56 10.06 -14.38
C LEU A 6 -14.07 9.66 -14.37
N LEU A 7 -13.38 9.72 -13.23
CA LEU A 7 -12.22 8.84 -13.00
C LEU A 7 -12.81 7.48 -12.65
N VAL A 8 -12.58 6.48 -13.50
CA VAL A 8 -13.15 5.14 -13.32
C VAL A 8 -12.12 4.26 -12.63
N SER A 9 -12.51 3.62 -11.53
CA SER A 9 -11.84 2.41 -11.05
C SER A 9 -12.45 1.24 -11.79
N VAL A 10 -11.70 0.59 -12.68
CA VAL A 10 -12.22 -0.52 -13.47
C VAL A 10 -11.89 -1.83 -12.76
N LEU A 11 -12.93 -2.49 -12.28
CA LEU A 11 -12.89 -3.84 -11.75
C LEU A 11 -13.45 -4.78 -12.83
N LEU A 12 -12.62 -5.73 -13.27
CA LEU A 12 -13.02 -6.70 -14.28
C LEU A 12 -13.10 -8.08 -13.62
N LEU A 13 -14.30 -8.67 -13.61
CA LEU A 13 -14.47 -10.08 -13.24
C LEU A 13 -14.27 -10.92 -14.50
N LEU A 14 -13.24 -11.77 -14.51
CA LEU A 14 -12.98 -12.68 -15.63
C LEU A 14 -13.66 -14.02 -15.38
N TYR A 15 -14.64 -14.33 -16.24
CA TYR A 15 -15.16 -15.67 -16.45
C TYR A 15 -14.57 -16.18 -17.77
N VAL A 16 -13.86 -17.31 -17.73
CA VAL A 16 -13.37 -17.97 -18.94
C VAL A 16 -14.35 -19.08 -19.28
N SER A 17 -15.09 -18.93 -20.39
CA SER A 17 -15.83 -20.04 -20.98
C SER A 17 -15.30 -20.39 -22.37
N PHE A 18 -14.84 -21.62 -22.55
CA PHE A 18 -14.38 -22.13 -23.84
C PHE A 18 -15.53 -22.64 -24.71
N SER A 19 -16.49 -21.76 -25.00
CA SER A 19 -17.25 -21.75 -26.24
C SER A 19 -17.74 -20.33 -26.52
N SER A 20 -16.89 -19.53 -27.18
CA SER A 20 -17.22 -18.21 -27.76
C SER A 20 -18.15 -17.32 -26.91
N VAL A 21 -17.56 -16.45 -26.08
CA VAL A 21 -18.06 -15.13 -25.57
C VAL A 21 -17.49 -14.93 -24.14
N ILE A 22 -16.53 -14.01 -23.98
CA ILE A 22 -16.06 -13.55 -22.65
C ILE A 22 -17.09 -12.54 -22.12
N ASN A 23 -17.98 -12.95 -21.22
CA ASN A 23 -18.93 -12.02 -20.60
C ASN A 23 -18.22 -11.08 -19.62
N LEU A 24 -18.10 -9.81 -20.02
CA LEU A 24 -17.60 -8.69 -19.22
C LEU A 24 -18.77 -8.11 -18.43
N ILE A 25 -18.81 -8.34 -17.12
CA ILE A 25 -19.74 -7.65 -16.22
C ILE A 25 -18.94 -6.66 -15.39
N ASP A 26 -19.17 -5.37 -15.65
CA ASP A 26 -18.78 -4.27 -14.77
C ASP A 26 -19.80 -4.16 -13.62
N LEU A 27 -19.32 -3.99 -12.39
CA LEU A 27 -20.15 -3.67 -11.22
C LEU A 27 -20.86 -2.30 -11.35
N PHE A 28 -20.50 -1.49 -12.36
CA PHE A 28 -21.15 -0.22 -12.69
C PHE A 28 -22.12 -0.25 -13.88
N GLY A 29 -22.44 -1.43 -14.43
CA GLY A 29 -23.55 -1.60 -15.39
C GLY A 29 -23.28 -1.10 -16.82
N ALA A 30 -22.02 -1.02 -17.25
CA ALA A 30 -21.67 -0.75 -18.65
C ALA A 30 -21.59 -2.06 -19.46
N ASN A 31 -22.39 -2.17 -20.53
CA ASN A 31 -22.24 -3.22 -21.54
C ASN A 31 -21.03 -2.91 -22.43
N PHE A 32 -20.00 -3.77 -22.40
CA PHE A 32 -18.88 -3.68 -23.33
C PHE A 32 -19.22 -4.48 -24.60
N ASP A 33 -19.30 -3.77 -25.73
CA ASP A 33 -19.49 -4.39 -27.05
C ASP A 33 -18.22 -5.15 -27.47
N GLN A 34 -18.38 -6.41 -27.85
CA GLN A 34 -17.30 -7.38 -28.14
C GLN A 34 -16.73 -7.28 -29.56
N SER A 35 -17.08 -6.24 -30.31
CA SER A 35 -16.46 -6.04 -31.62
C SER A 35 -14.97 -5.72 -31.47
N SER A 36 -14.13 -6.35 -32.31
CA SER A 36 -12.72 -6.00 -32.46
C SER A 36 -12.64 -4.52 -32.84
N THR A 37 -12.50 -3.67 -31.83
CA THR A 37 -12.55 -2.23 -31.99
C THR A 37 -11.23 -1.78 -32.58
N ASP A 38 -11.35 -1.14 -33.73
CA ASP A 38 -10.26 -0.56 -34.49
C ASP A 38 -9.39 0.32 -33.57
N LEU A 39 -8.14 -0.10 -33.34
CA LEU A 39 -7.16 0.55 -32.45
C LEU A 39 -6.60 1.86 -33.03
N SER A 40 -7.31 2.48 -33.98
CA SER A 40 -6.90 3.69 -34.71
C SER A 40 -7.10 4.99 -33.91
N ALA A 41 -7.74 4.95 -32.73
CA ALA A 41 -7.92 6.11 -31.87
C ALA A 41 -6.61 6.54 -31.16
N SER A 42 -6.29 7.83 -31.21
CA SER A 42 -5.16 8.42 -30.47
C SER A 42 -5.34 8.24 -28.95
N THR A 43 -4.25 8.00 -28.23
CA THR A 43 -4.29 7.88 -26.76
C THR A 43 -4.87 9.14 -26.13
N GLY A 44 -5.96 8.99 -25.37
CA GLY A 44 -6.63 10.08 -24.68
C GLY A 44 -5.88 10.58 -23.45
N VAL A 45 -4.94 9.79 -22.95
CA VAL A 45 -4.19 10.10 -21.73
C VAL A 45 -2.70 10.11 -22.01
N GLN A 46 -2.04 11.21 -21.67
CA GLN A 46 -0.59 11.32 -21.67
C GLN A 46 -0.09 11.34 -20.23
N ARG A 47 0.94 10.54 -19.94
CA ARG A 47 1.50 10.39 -18.58
C ARG A 47 2.95 10.81 -18.62
N PHE A 48 3.24 11.98 -18.06
CA PHE A 48 4.57 12.54 -17.98
C PHE A 48 5.17 12.20 -16.62
N ASN A 49 6.18 11.33 -16.59
CA ASN A 49 6.92 11.06 -15.36
C ASN A 49 7.74 12.32 -15.01
N ILE A 50 7.49 12.88 -13.82
CA ILE A 50 8.17 14.08 -13.32
C ILE A 50 9.19 13.76 -12.23
N SER A 51 9.38 12.48 -11.88
CA SER A 51 10.31 12.05 -10.83
C SER A 51 11.76 12.43 -11.15
N ASN A 52 12.15 12.28 -12.42
CA ASN A 52 13.52 12.55 -12.89
C ASN A 52 13.79 14.02 -13.23
N LEU A 53 12.85 14.93 -12.94
CA LEU A 53 13.09 16.37 -13.11
C LEU A 53 14.05 16.87 -12.02
N HIS A 54 14.53 18.10 -12.18
CA HIS A 54 15.40 18.76 -11.20
C HIS A 54 14.56 19.25 -10.01
N TRP A 55 14.37 18.39 -9.03
CA TRP A 55 13.71 18.72 -7.77
C TRP A 55 14.68 19.44 -6.83
N GLN A 56 14.19 20.48 -6.17
CA GLN A 56 14.83 21.08 -5.00
C GLN A 56 14.09 20.65 -3.75
N VAL A 57 14.81 20.57 -2.62
CA VAL A 57 14.20 20.46 -1.29
C VAL A 57 14.81 21.50 -0.39
N ARG A 58 13.97 22.08 0.46
CA ARG A 58 14.36 23.03 1.50
C ARG A 58 13.61 22.79 2.80
N ASN A 59 14.17 23.24 3.92
CA ASN A 59 13.43 23.26 5.17
C ASN A 59 12.57 24.52 5.30
N GLU A 60 11.65 24.54 6.27
CA GLU A 60 10.63 25.60 6.42
C GLU A 60 11.19 27.03 6.59
N ASN A 61 12.41 27.17 7.12
CA ASN A 61 13.05 28.47 7.34
C ASN A 61 14.09 28.84 6.26
N ASP A 62 14.18 28.06 5.19
CA ASP A 62 15.09 28.24 4.04
C ASP A 62 16.59 28.26 4.41
N SER A 63 16.98 27.79 5.59
CA SER A 63 18.39 27.69 6.00
C SER A 63 19.15 26.54 5.31
N ILE A 64 18.41 25.55 4.80
CA ILE A 64 18.93 24.40 4.08
C ILE A 64 18.17 24.31 2.76
N SER A 65 18.88 24.22 1.63
CA SER A 65 18.28 24.05 0.31
C SER A 65 19.25 23.36 -0.65
N PHE A 66 18.81 22.31 -1.33
CA PHE A 66 19.66 21.49 -2.21
C PHE A 66 18.83 20.62 -3.17
N ASN A 67 19.52 19.91 -4.08
CA ASN A 67 18.88 19.00 -5.03
C ASN A 67 18.32 17.75 -4.34
N ALA A 68 17.09 17.36 -4.66
CA ALA A 68 16.48 16.14 -4.16
C ALA A 68 16.30 15.09 -5.26
N THR A 69 16.23 13.82 -4.88
CA THR A 69 15.94 12.71 -5.80
C THR A 69 14.54 12.16 -5.55
N ILE A 70 13.77 11.92 -6.63
CA ILE A 70 12.45 11.29 -6.55
C ILE A 70 12.45 10.01 -7.40
N PRO A 71 11.97 8.86 -6.90
CA PRO A 71 11.53 8.61 -5.52
C PRO A 71 12.66 8.75 -4.49
N GLY A 72 12.36 9.27 -3.31
CA GLY A 72 13.39 9.58 -2.31
C GLY A 72 12.87 9.76 -0.89
N ASN A 73 13.80 10.07 0.01
CA ASN A 73 13.54 10.40 1.40
C ASN A 73 14.51 11.48 1.88
N ILE A 74 14.05 12.37 2.76
CA ILE A 74 14.85 13.50 3.19
C ILE A 74 16.20 13.13 3.82
N TYR A 75 16.28 12.02 4.57
CA TYR A 75 17.54 11.56 5.15
C TYR A 75 18.58 11.23 4.07
N THR A 76 18.15 10.56 2.99
CA THR A 76 19.07 10.21 1.91
C THR A 76 19.42 11.41 1.05
N ASP A 77 18.47 12.34 0.85
CA ASP A 77 18.73 13.58 0.14
C ASP A 77 19.77 14.44 0.91
N LEU A 78 19.60 14.61 2.23
CA LEU A 78 20.55 15.33 3.09
C LEU A 78 21.94 14.68 3.10
N PHE A 79 22.00 13.35 3.18
CA PHE A 79 23.25 12.60 3.14
C PHE A 79 23.99 12.83 1.81
N ASN A 80 23.27 12.71 0.68
CA ASN A 80 23.85 12.92 -0.65
C ASN A 80 24.34 14.37 -0.84
N ALA A 81 23.70 15.34 -0.19
CA ALA A 81 24.10 16.74 -0.22
C ALA A 81 25.18 17.11 0.84
N GLY A 82 25.58 16.17 1.69
CA GLY A 82 26.63 16.37 2.69
C GLY A 82 26.20 17.16 3.94
N TYR A 83 24.90 17.29 4.20
CA TYR A 83 24.37 17.95 5.41
C TYR A 83 24.34 17.04 6.63
N ILE A 84 24.31 15.73 6.43
CA ILE A 84 24.36 14.71 7.48
C ILE A 84 25.33 13.61 7.08
N ASP A 85 25.87 12.91 8.06
CA ASP A 85 26.67 11.70 7.86
C ASP A 85 25.76 10.50 7.56
N ASP A 86 26.36 9.36 7.20
CA ASP A 86 25.62 8.13 6.92
C ASP A 86 24.67 7.81 8.09
N PRO A 87 23.34 7.79 7.86
CA PRO A 87 22.36 7.56 8.92
C PRO A 87 22.59 6.25 9.68
N TYR A 88 23.20 5.23 9.08
CA TYR A 88 23.37 3.92 9.69
C TYR A 88 24.63 3.75 10.54
N LEU A 89 25.50 4.75 10.59
CA LEU A 89 26.73 4.66 11.38
C LEU A 89 26.52 5.16 12.82
N TYR A 90 27.18 4.48 13.77
CA TYR A 90 27.24 4.85 15.18
C TYR A 90 25.87 5.09 15.83
N ASN A 91 25.62 6.30 16.34
CA ASN A 91 24.39 6.73 17.00
C ASN A 91 23.63 7.78 16.18
N HIS A 92 23.76 7.74 14.85
CA HIS A 92 23.20 8.74 13.95
C HIS A 92 21.66 8.70 13.88
N ASP A 93 21.04 7.61 14.29
CA ASP A 93 19.60 7.50 14.58
C ASP A 93 19.15 8.43 15.74
N VAL A 94 20.06 8.78 16.64
CA VAL A 94 19.82 9.73 17.74
C VAL A 94 20.40 11.10 17.42
N SER A 95 21.66 11.20 16.99
CA SER A 95 22.34 12.49 16.81
C SER A 95 21.80 13.29 15.61
N GLN A 96 21.25 12.61 14.59
CA GLN A 96 20.69 13.26 13.39
C GLN A 96 19.15 13.31 13.40
N ARG A 97 18.55 13.08 14.58
CA ARG A 97 17.10 13.02 14.78
C ARG A 97 16.36 14.31 14.48
N TRP A 98 17.07 15.45 14.54
CA TRP A 98 16.53 16.76 14.19
C TRP A 98 15.82 16.78 12.83
N VAL A 99 16.27 15.92 11.88
CA VAL A 99 15.69 15.79 10.54
C VAL A 99 14.20 15.41 10.60
N ALA A 100 13.83 14.45 11.46
CA ALA A 100 12.44 13.98 11.60
C ALA A 100 11.51 15.02 12.23
N TYR A 101 12.06 16.02 12.93
CA TYR A 101 11.33 17.07 13.63
C TYR A 101 11.14 18.34 12.78
N GLN A 102 11.72 18.39 11.57
CA GLN A 102 11.55 19.51 10.65
C GLN A 102 10.49 19.23 9.58
N ASN A 103 9.93 20.33 9.08
CA ASN A 103 9.10 20.34 7.88
C ASN A 103 10.00 20.57 6.65
N TRP A 104 9.65 19.92 5.54
CA TRP A 104 10.46 19.90 4.32
C TRP A 104 9.59 20.15 3.10
N ILE A 105 10.06 20.96 2.16
CA ILE A 105 9.29 21.38 0.99
C ILE A 105 10.07 20.98 -0.25
N TYR A 106 9.49 20.07 -1.04
CA TYR A 106 10.01 19.61 -2.32
C TYR A 106 9.38 20.42 -3.44
N GLU A 107 10.18 20.97 -4.35
CA GLU A 107 9.72 21.91 -5.38
C GLU A 107 10.34 21.61 -6.74
N VAL A 108 9.56 21.82 -7.81
CA VAL A 108 10.00 21.60 -9.19
C VAL A 108 9.24 22.52 -10.14
N ASN A 109 9.91 22.95 -11.21
CA ASN A 109 9.26 23.59 -12.35
C ASN A 109 8.93 22.53 -13.41
N VAL A 110 7.66 22.44 -13.80
CA VAL A 110 7.18 21.48 -14.78
C VAL A 110 6.86 22.20 -16.09
N THR A 111 7.30 21.64 -17.21
CA THR A 111 6.88 22.07 -18.55
C THR A 111 6.26 20.89 -19.28
N LEU A 112 4.99 21.02 -19.65
CA LEU A 112 4.25 20.00 -20.39
C LEU A 112 4.29 20.29 -21.90
N PRO A 113 4.51 19.29 -22.76
CA PRO A 113 4.48 19.50 -24.21
C PRO A 113 3.06 19.80 -24.71
N LEU A 114 2.07 19.17 -24.10
CA LEU A 114 0.65 19.29 -24.41
C LEU A 114 -0.15 19.36 -23.12
N ILE A 115 -1.30 20.01 -23.21
CA ILE A 115 -2.33 20.02 -22.19
C ILE A 115 -3.63 19.63 -22.87
N GLU A 116 -4.37 18.74 -22.20
CA GLU A 116 -5.74 18.38 -22.55
C GLU A 116 -6.69 18.98 -21.51
N ASN A 117 -7.98 18.68 -21.59
CA ASN A 117 -9.03 19.30 -20.77
C ASN A 117 -8.84 19.17 -19.24
N MET A 118 -8.14 18.13 -18.80
CA MET A 118 -7.86 17.87 -17.39
C MET A 118 -6.39 17.53 -17.19
N VAL A 119 -5.80 18.09 -16.14
CA VAL A 119 -4.44 17.78 -15.69
C VAL A 119 -4.52 17.19 -14.30
N CYS A 120 -3.93 16.01 -14.09
CA CYS A 120 -3.83 15.37 -12.77
C CYS A 120 -2.38 15.26 -12.34
N LEU A 121 -2.05 15.82 -11.18
CA LEU A 121 -0.79 15.53 -10.50
C LEU A 121 -0.96 14.22 -9.73
N VAL A 122 -0.25 13.18 -10.15
CA VAL A 122 -0.36 11.84 -9.58
C VAL A 122 0.92 11.52 -8.82
N PHE A 123 0.79 11.40 -7.50
CA PHE A 123 1.86 10.89 -6.64
C PHE A 123 1.53 9.47 -6.24
N TYR A 124 2.35 8.50 -6.61
CA TYR A 124 2.07 7.09 -6.29
C TYR A 124 2.34 6.73 -4.83
N GLY A 125 2.96 7.65 -4.07
CA GLY A 125 3.23 7.52 -2.64
C GLY A 125 3.86 8.78 -2.08
N LEU A 126 3.18 9.42 -1.13
CA LEU A 126 3.66 10.56 -0.35
C LEU A 126 3.84 10.10 1.09
N ASP A 127 5.03 10.30 1.65
CA ASP A 127 5.36 9.90 3.02
C ASP A 127 5.56 11.16 3.89
N THR A 128 4.63 11.56 4.75
CA THR A 128 3.23 11.10 4.80
C THR A 128 2.28 12.29 4.76
N PHE A 129 2.40 13.19 5.74
CA PHE A 129 1.58 14.40 5.81
C PHE A 129 2.11 15.44 4.84
N ALA A 130 1.40 15.69 3.75
CA ALA A 130 1.85 16.58 2.69
C ALA A 130 0.74 17.50 2.18
N THR A 131 1.10 18.71 1.78
CA THR A 131 0.23 19.63 1.04
C THR A 131 0.80 19.83 -0.35
N VAL A 132 0.01 19.53 -1.38
CA VAL A 132 0.40 19.72 -2.78
C VAL A 132 -0.11 21.08 -3.25
N VAL A 133 0.78 21.87 -3.85
CA VAL A 133 0.53 23.26 -4.24
C VAL A 133 0.97 23.46 -5.70
N ILE A 134 0.13 24.11 -6.50
CA ILE A 134 0.45 24.49 -7.88
C ILE A 134 0.38 26.01 -8.02
N ASN A 135 1.46 26.65 -8.49
CA ASN A 135 1.55 28.11 -8.64
C ASN A 135 1.10 28.88 -7.39
N GLY A 136 1.45 28.37 -6.20
CA GLY A 136 1.06 28.95 -4.90
C GLY A 136 -0.37 28.63 -4.43
N ILE A 137 -1.16 27.85 -5.19
CA ILE A 137 -2.53 27.47 -4.85
C ILE A 137 -2.55 26.02 -4.32
N PRO A 138 -2.98 25.78 -3.08
CA PRO A 138 -3.14 24.42 -2.55
C PRO A 138 -4.18 23.61 -3.34
N LEU A 139 -3.82 22.40 -3.75
CA LEU A 139 -4.70 21.47 -4.46
C LEU A 139 -5.29 20.40 -3.55
N GLY A 140 -4.57 20.00 -2.52
CA GLY A 140 -5.04 18.99 -1.58
C GLY A 140 -3.94 18.49 -0.65
N HIS A 141 -4.33 17.54 0.19
CA HIS A 141 -3.48 17.01 1.24
C HIS A 141 -3.36 15.48 1.14
N ALA A 142 -2.22 14.96 1.61
CA ALA A 142 -1.98 13.56 1.86
C ALA A 142 -1.69 13.34 3.34
N ASP A 143 -2.12 12.21 3.87
CA ASP A 143 -2.01 11.84 5.30
C ASP A 143 -1.79 10.34 5.51
N ASN A 144 -1.54 9.59 4.43
CA ASN A 144 -1.38 8.15 4.42
C ASN A 144 -0.31 7.70 3.42
N MET A 145 0.78 7.16 3.93
CA MET A 145 1.92 6.67 3.15
C MET A 145 1.52 5.61 2.12
N HIS A 146 0.47 4.86 2.42
CA HIS A 146 0.06 3.67 1.67
C HIS A 146 -0.97 3.97 0.57
N LEU A 147 -1.20 5.24 0.23
CA LEU A 147 -2.09 5.64 -0.87
C LEU A 147 -1.31 6.28 -2.02
N ALA A 148 -1.89 6.16 -3.22
CA ALA A 148 -1.58 7.06 -4.32
C ALA A 148 -2.61 8.20 -4.36
N TYR A 149 -2.15 9.38 -4.75
CA TYR A 149 -2.90 10.63 -4.69
C TYR A 149 -2.97 11.30 -6.08
N PRO A 150 -4.14 11.29 -6.73
CA PRO A 150 -4.40 12.08 -7.93
C PRO A 150 -5.05 13.43 -7.56
N PHE A 151 -4.35 14.53 -7.81
CA PHE A 151 -4.89 15.89 -7.67
C PHE A 151 -5.20 16.45 -9.06
N CYS A 152 -6.48 16.43 -9.44
CA CYS A 152 -6.92 16.79 -10.79
C CYS A 152 -7.53 18.19 -10.86
N VAL A 153 -7.06 18.98 -11.81
CA VAL A 153 -7.55 20.32 -12.14
C VAL A 153 -8.13 20.31 -13.55
N ARG A 154 -9.33 20.88 -13.69
CA ARG A 154 -10.01 21.04 -14.98
C ARG A 154 -9.65 22.38 -15.60
N ASN A 155 -9.65 22.45 -16.93
CA ASN A 155 -9.38 23.66 -17.71
C ASN A 155 -8.06 24.35 -17.31
N PHE A 156 -7.08 23.54 -16.88
CA PHE A 156 -5.76 24.02 -16.55
C PHE A 156 -5.02 24.33 -17.86
N ASN A 157 -4.66 25.59 -18.11
CA ASN A 157 -4.13 26.02 -19.41
C ASN A 157 -2.62 26.29 -19.40
N ASP A 158 -2.00 26.33 -18.22
CA ASP A 158 -0.60 26.71 -18.08
C ASP A 158 0.33 25.53 -18.38
N LYS A 159 0.98 25.54 -19.55
CA LYS A 159 1.98 24.52 -19.91
C LYS A 159 3.21 24.53 -19.01
N GLN A 160 3.44 25.64 -18.31
CA GLN A 160 4.55 25.81 -17.38
C GLN A 160 3.98 26.19 -16.03
N PHE A 161 4.37 25.46 -14.99
CA PHE A 161 3.91 25.74 -13.63
C PHE A 161 4.96 25.31 -12.61
N HIS A 162 4.90 25.97 -11.47
CA HIS A 162 5.66 25.62 -10.29
C HIS A 162 4.83 24.66 -9.43
N LEU A 163 5.42 23.54 -9.05
CA LEU A 163 4.82 22.53 -8.18
C LEU A 163 5.63 22.45 -6.89
N SER A 164 4.95 22.52 -5.75
CA SER A 164 5.55 22.24 -4.47
C SER A 164 4.74 21.22 -3.66
N VAL A 165 5.46 20.43 -2.86
CA VAL A 165 4.93 19.43 -1.94
C VAL A 165 5.53 19.70 -0.57
N ALA A 166 4.73 20.30 0.31
CA ALA A 166 5.16 20.68 1.65
C ALA A 166 4.80 19.57 2.65
N PHE A 167 5.82 18.92 3.21
CA PHE A 167 5.68 17.86 4.21
C PHE A 167 5.76 18.39 5.63
N THR A 168 4.87 17.88 6.49
CA THR A 168 4.90 18.10 7.93
C THR A 168 5.62 16.94 8.64
N SER A 169 6.38 17.26 9.69
CA SER A 169 7.04 16.26 10.54
C SER A 169 6.04 15.18 11.00
N PRO A 170 6.30 13.88 10.72
CA PRO A 170 5.42 12.81 11.15
C PRO A 170 5.47 12.60 12.67
N VAL A 171 6.58 12.92 13.33
CA VAL A 171 6.73 12.81 14.79
C VAL A 171 5.90 13.88 15.50
N VAL A 172 6.01 15.13 15.06
CA VAL A 172 5.18 16.23 15.59
C VAL A 172 3.71 15.92 15.34
N LYS A 173 3.36 15.46 14.13
CA LYS A 173 1.97 15.17 13.78
C LYS A 173 1.37 14.00 14.57
N ALA A 174 2.16 12.94 14.82
CA ALA A 174 1.74 11.82 15.66
C ALA A 174 1.40 12.29 17.09
N SER A 175 2.24 13.14 17.68
CA SER A 175 2.03 13.72 19.02
C SER A 175 0.80 14.63 19.08
N GLU A 176 0.58 15.47 18.06
CA GLU A 176 -0.64 16.29 17.93
C GLU A 176 -1.90 15.42 17.91
N LEU A 177 -1.93 14.40 17.05
CA LEU A 177 -3.07 13.50 16.91
C LEU A 177 -3.36 12.73 18.20
N ALA A 178 -2.33 12.24 18.89
CA ALA A 178 -2.48 11.58 20.18
C ALA A 178 -3.04 12.52 21.25
N THR A 179 -2.57 13.76 21.28
CA THR A 179 -3.06 14.80 22.22
C THR A 179 -4.51 15.16 21.92
N THR A 180 -4.87 15.36 20.65
CA THR A 180 -6.24 15.62 20.20
C THR A 180 -7.17 14.47 20.58
N PHE A 181 -6.78 13.23 20.29
CA PHE A 181 -7.58 12.06 20.65
C PHE A 181 -7.80 11.98 22.17
N LYS A 182 -6.74 12.14 22.97
CA LYS A 182 -6.87 12.09 24.43
C LYS A 182 -7.79 13.18 24.97
N ARG A 183 -7.75 14.38 24.39
CA ARG A 183 -8.65 15.49 24.73
C ARG A 183 -10.11 15.14 24.39
N ASP A 184 -10.35 14.57 23.22
CA ASP A 184 -11.69 14.36 22.69
C ASP A 184 -12.38 13.11 23.28
N PHE A 185 -11.60 12.07 23.59
CA PHE A 185 -12.10 10.77 24.08
C PHE A 185 -11.77 10.48 25.54
N GLY A 186 -10.86 11.23 26.17
CA GLY A 186 -10.55 11.12 27.60
C GLY A 186 -9.57 9.99 27.97
N TYR A 187 -8.96 9.29 27.01
CA TYR A 187 -7.97 8.23 27.25
C TYR A 187 -6.88 8.17 26.18
N SER A 188 -5.74 7.54 26.50
CA SER A 188 -4.62 7.31 25.57
C SER A 188 -4.75 5.94 24.88
N VAL A 189 -4.22 5.82 23.66
CA VAL A 189 -4.15 4.56 22.90
C VAL A 189 -2.72 3.99 23.00
N PRO A 190 -2.49 2.91 23.76
CA PRO A 190 -1.15 2.41 24.00
C PRO A 190 -0.61 1.53 22.86
N PRO A 191 0.72 1.32 22.80
CA PRO A 191 1.73 1.98 23.62
C PRO A 191 1.91 3.45 23.21
N ASP A 192 2.05 4.34 24.19
CA ASP A 192 2.31 5.76 23.92
C ASP A 192 3.70 5.93 23.30
N CYS A 193 4.71 5.25 23.84
CA CYS A 193 6.09 5.28 23.36
C CYS A 193 6.68 3.87 23.27
N PRO A 194 7.68 3.65 22.39
CA PRO A 194 8.43 2.40 22.32
C PRO A 194 9.25 2.18 23.60
N GLN A 195 9.80 0.97 23.73
CA GLN A 195 10.73 0.65 24.82
C GLN A 195 11.96 1.55 24.74
N LEU A 196 12.49 1.98 25.89
CA LEU A 196 13.62 2.91 25.96
C LEU A 196 14.85 2.42 25.16
N LEU A 197 15.10 1.10 25.18
CA LEU A 197 16.23 0.48 24.47
C LEU A 197 16.14 0.58 22.93
N GLN A 198 14.96 0.87 22.37
CA GLN A 198 14.78 1.04 20.93
C GLN A 198 15.20 2.44 20.45
N ASN A 199 15.42 3.39 21.38
CA ASN A 199 15.68 4.79 21.06
C ASN A 199 14.66 5.37 20.06
N GLY A 200 13.38 4.99 20.21
CA GLY A 200 12.36 5.30 19.22
C GLY A 200 11.68 6.66 19.35
N GLU A 201 10.63 6.83 18.54
CA GLU A 201 9.70 7.95 18.60
C GLU A 201 8.30 7.47 19.02
N CYS A 202 7.54 8.34 19.69
CA CYS A 202 6.24 7.99 20.27
C CYS A 202 5.08 8.08 19.27
N HIS A 203 3.95 7.47 19.62
CA HIS A 203 2.65 7.61 18.96
C HIS A 203 2.58 7.18 17.48
N ALA A 204 3.43 6.24 17.05
CA ALA A 204 3.41 5.68 15.69
C ALA A 204 2.03 5.12 15.29
N ASN A 205 1.24 4.67 16.26
CA ASN A 205 -0.11 4.13 16.08
C ASN A 205 -1.17 5.16 15.65
N PHE A 206 -0.89 6.47 15.75
CA PHE A 206 -1.83 7.52 15.30
C PHE A 206 -1.69 7.89 13.82
N VAL A 207 -0.62 7.44 13.17
CA VAL A 207 -0.29 7.83 11.79
C VAL A 207 -0.36 6.62 10.85
N ARG A 208 -0.80 6.84 9.61
CA ARG A 208 -0.80 5.78 8.58
C ARG A 208 0.50 5.85 7.78
N LYS A 209 1.57 5.37 8.42
CA LYS A 209 2.95 5.33 7.93
C LYS A 209 3.57 3.97 8.32
N MET A 210 4.65 3.59 7.64
CA MET A 210 5.51 2.47 8.03
C MET A 210 5.85 2.53 9.53
N SER A 211 5.25 1.66 10.34
CA SER A 211 5.33 1.77 11.81
C SER A 211 6.76 1.60 12.32
N VAL A 212 7.53 0.70 11.70
CA VAL A 212 8.96 0.47 12.04
C VAL A 212 9.85 1.69 11.79
N SER A 213 9.41 2.71 11.05
CA SER A 213 10.20 3.94 10.91
C SER A 213 10.35 4.70 12.24
N PHE A 214 9.48 4.44 13.22
CA PHE A 214 9.54 5.01 14.58
C PHE A 214 10.43 4.19 15.53
N SER A 215 11.27 3.30 14.99
CA SER A 215 12.05 2.22 15.62
C SER A 215 11.31 0.89 15.76
N TRP A 216 12.11 -0.14 16.00
CA TRP A 216 11.68 -1.45 16.46
C TRP A 216 12.82 -2.11 17.25
N ASP A 217 12.59 -3.29 17.83
CA ASP A 217 13.66 -4.02 18.54
C ASP A 217 14.81 -4.52 17.64
N TRP A 218 14.66 -4.40 16.31
CA TRP A 218 15.68 -4.69 15.29
C TRP A 218 15.90 -3.53 14.31
N ALA A 219 15.29 -2.36 14.52
CA ALA A 219 15.36 -1.24 13.56
C ALA A 219 15.56 0.13 14.23
N PRO A 220 16.35 1.03 13.62
CA PRO A 220 16.51 2.41 14.10
C PRO A 220 15.29 3.29 13.81
N ALA A 221 15.19 4.42 14.51
CA ALA A 221 14.18 5.45 14.24
C ALA A 221 14.63 6.44 13.16
N PHE A 222 14.10 6.28 11.95
CA PHE A 222 14.20 7.28 10.87
C PHE A 222 12.83 7.64 10.31
N PRO A 223 11.96 8.32 11.08
CA PRO A 223 10.66 8.76 10.61
C PRO A 223 10.83 10.00 9.71
N GLY A 224 11.40 9.80 8.52
CA GLY A 224 11.59 10.84 7.52
C GLY A 224 10.34 11.11 6.70
N VAL A 225 10.46 12.07 5.79
CA VAL A 225 9.43 12.41 4.80
C VAL A 225 9.97 12.34 3.39
N GLY A 226 9.10 12.32 2.40
CA GLY A 226 9.48 12.43 0.99
C GLY A 226 8.43 11.88 0.03
N ILE A 227 8.69 12.09 -1.25
CA ILE A 227 7.93 11.48 -2.34
C ILE A 227 8.54 10.08 -2.56
N TRP A 228 8.04 9.09 -1.81
CA TRP A 228 8.69 7.78 -1.68
C TRP A 228 8.39 6.80 -2.83
N LYS A 229 7.46 7.14 -3.72
CA LYS A 229 7.21 6.47 -5.00
C LYS A 229 7.24 7.49 -6.14
N GLU A 230 7.07 7.04 -7.38
CA GLU A 230 7.10 7.92 -8.55
C GLU A 230 6.04 9.04 -8.48
N ALA A 231 6.31 10.13 -9.22
CA ALA A 231 5.38 11.22 -9.46
C ALA A 231 5.18 11.40 -10.98
N SER A 232 3.95 11.73 -11.38
CA SER A 232 3.57 11.92 -12.77
C SER A 232 2.57 13.05 -12.94
N VAL A 233 2.55 13.67 -14.11
CA VAL A 233 1.48 14.56 -14.54
C VAL A 233 0.72 13.89 -15.67
N TRP A 234 -0.58 13.68 -15.47
CA TRP A 234 -1.45 13.12 -16.49
C TRP A 234 -2.22 14.24 -17.17
N THR A 235 -2.19 14.28 -18.49
CA THR A 235 -3.11 15.11 -19.29
C THR A 235 -4.16 14.17 -19.86
N VAL A 236 -5.43 14.53 -19.67
CA VAL A 236 -6.56 13.64 -19.94
C VAL A 236 -7.57 14.31 -20.87
N ARG A 237 -7.77 13.70 -22.02
CA ARG A 237 -8.89 13.90 -22.94
C ARG A 237 -9.90 12.77 -22.72
N GLY A 238 -11.07 13.12 -22.17
CA GLY A 238 -12.10 12.14 -21.84
C GLY A 238 -11.88 11.49 -20.48
N CYS A 239 -11.61 10.18 -20.44
CA CYS A 239 -11.43 9.41 -19.21
C CYS A 239 -10.03 8.79 -19.12
N ALA A 240 -9.56 8.60 -17.88
CA ALA A 240 -8.36 7.83 -17.56
C ALA A 240 -8.71 6.69 -16.60
N ILE A 241 -8.08 5.54 -16.79
CA ILE A 241 -8.13 4.41 -15.85
C ILE A 241 -7.24 4.76 -14.67
N TRP A 242 -7.84 4.97 -13.50
CA TRP A 242 -7.11 5.27 -12.26
C TRP A 242 -6.48 3.99 -11.68
N GLN A 243 -7.32 2.98 -11.45
CA GLN A 243 -6.90 1.65 -11.03
C GLN A 243 -7.54 0.61 -11.95
N PHE A 244 -6.79 -0.46 -12.19
CA PHE A 244 -7.24 -1.62 -12.95
C PHE A 244 -6.91 -2.87 -12.15
N ALA A 245 -7.93 -3.64 -11.79
CA ALA A 245 -7.77 -4.87 -11.05
C ALA A 245 -8.63 -5.98 -11.62
N VAL A 246 -8.13 -7.20 -11.43
CA VAL A 246 -8.72 -8.42 -11.96
C VAL A 246 -8.78 -9.43 -10.82
N SER A 247 -9.94 -10.06 -10.66
CA SER A 247 -10.13 -11.19 -9.76
C SER A 247 -10.44 -12.43 -10.60
N PRO A 248 -9.52 -13.40 -10.70
CA PRO A 248 -9.77 -14.62 -11.46
C PRO A 248 -10.71 -15.53 -10.67
N VAL A 249 -11.81 -15.96 -11.31
CA VAL A 249 -12.74 -16.95 -10.76
C VAL A 249 -12.63 -18.22 -11.62
N LEU A 250 -12.54 -19.38 -10.95
CA LEU A 250 -12.50 -20.69 -11.59
C LEU A 250 -13.92 -21.21 -11.79
N ASP A 251 -14.36 -21.36 -13.05
CA ASP A 251 -15.67 -21.92 -13.42
C ASP A 251 -15.54 -23.09 -14.44
N GLU A 252 -14.34 -23.33 -14.98
CA GLU A 252 -14.07 -24.40 -15.95
C GLU A 252 -12.75 -25.14 -15.66
N ASP A 253 -12.68 -26.39 -16.10
CA ASP A 253 -11.57 -27.32 -15.82
C ASP A 253 -10.36 -27.19 -16.78
N ASP A 254 -10.44 -26.38 -17.86
CA ASP A 254 -9.41 -26.31 -18.93
C ASP A 254 -8.45 -25.09 -18.80
N VAL A 255 -8.15 -24.67 -17.57
CA VAL A 255 -7.13 -23.63 -17.30
C VAL A 255 -5.90 -24.22 -16.62
N ARG A 256 -4.71 -23.72 -16.99
CA ARG A 256 -3.48 -24.10 -16.29
C ARG A 256 -3.42 -23.40 -14.95
N LEU A 257 -3.44 -24.19 -13.88
CA LEU A 257 -3.36 -23.67 -12.51
C LEU A 257 -1.95 -23.22 -12.13
N TRP A 258 -1.86 -22.12 -11.40
CA TRP A 258 -0.64 -21.65 -10.75
C TRP A 258 -0.37 -22.43 -9.47
N TRP A 259 0.88 -22.80 -9.28
CA TRP A 259 1.35 -23.54 -8.11
C TRP A 259 2.52 -22.83 -7.42
N PRO A 260 2.64 -22.95 -6.08
CA PRO A 260 3.83 -22.52 -5.39
C PRO A 260 5.04 -23.38 -5.79
N THR A 261 6.24 -22.82 -5.60
CA THR A 261 7.49 -23.50 -5.91
C THR A 261 7.58 -24.86 -5.21
N GLY A 262 8.08 -25.86 -5.93
CA GLY A 262 8.12 -27.25 -5.51
C GLY A 262 6.79 -28.02 -5.61
N HIS A 263 5.70 -27.40 -6.10
CA HIS A 263 4.39 -28.06 -6.24
C HIS A 263 3.84 -28.04 -7.67
N GLY A 264 4.49 -27.33 -8.61
CA GLY A 264 4.11 -27.26 -10.01
C GLY A 264 4.66 -26.01 -10.69
N ASP A 265 4.16 -25.72 -11.89
CA ASP A 265 4.52 -24.53 -12.66
C ASP A 265 3.75 -23.28 -12.21
N GLN A 266 4.22 -22.11 -12.65
CA GLN A 266 3.64 -20.79 -12.39
C GLN A 266 3.08 -20.15 -13.70
N PRO A 267 2.08 -20.73 -14.38
CA PRO A 267 1.43 -20.07 -15.52
C PRO A 267 0.85 -18.72 -15.10
N LEU A 268 1.20 -17.67 -15.84
CA LEU A 268 0.68 -16.31 -15.65
C LEU A 268 -0.02 -15.86 -16.94
N TYR A 269 -1.13 -15.16 -16.78
CA TYR A 269 -1.98 -14.65 -17.86
C TYR A 269 -1.96 -13.13 -17.82
N THR A 270 -1.76 -12.49 -18.99
CA THR A 270 -1.85 -11.03 -19.10
C THR A 270 -3.28 -10.65 -19.45
N VAL A 271 -3.90 -9.82 -18.62
CA VAL A 271 -5.24 -9.30 -18.83
C VAL A 271 -5.12 -7.83 -19.17
N ARG A 272 -5.76 -7.41 -20.26
CA ARG A 272 -5.80 -6.01 -20.70
C ARG A 272 -7.23 -5.49 -20.69
N GLY A 273 -7.44 -4.38 -20.01
CA GLY A 273 -8.69 -3.62 -20.03
C GLY A 273 -8.48 -2.27 -20.71
N ALA A 274 -9.49 -1.80 -21.45
CA ALA A 274 -9.46 -0.51 -22.11
C ALA A 274 -10.81 0.22 -21.96
N VAL A 275 -10.74 1.54 -21.87
CA VAL A 275 -11.88 2.44 -22.04
C VAL A 275 -11.71 3.17 -23.37
N VAL A 276 -12.74 3.15 -24.20
CA VAL A 276 -12.71 3.70 -25.57
C VAL A 276 -13.85 4.70 -25.72
N GLY A 277 -13.49 5.93 -26.08
CA GLY A 277 -14.43 6.96 -26.51
C GLY A 277 -14.40 7.15 -28.03
N SER A 278 -15.14 8.14 -28.53
CA SER A 278 -15.27 8.38 -29.98
C SER A 278 -13.96 8.75 -30.68
N ASN A 279 -13.01 9.38 -29.98
CA ASN A 279 -11.71 9.80 -30.53
C ASN A 279 -10.55 9.69 -29.52
N TRP A 280 -10.74 8.91 -28.46
CA TRP A 280 -9.76 8.74 -27.39
C TRP A 280 -9.85 7.34 -26.80
N GLN A 281 -8.74 6.83 -26.26
CA GLN A 281 -8.72 5.58 -25.49
C GLN A 281 -7.68 5.62 -24.37
N ASP A 282 -7.89 4.83 -23.33
CA ASP A 282 -6.89 4.50 -22.31
C ASP A 282 -6.94 3.00 -22.00
N SER A 283 -5.79 2.39 -21.71
CA SER A 283 -5.74 0.97 -21.40
C SER A 283 -4.75 0.67 -20.29
N ARG A 284 -4.99 -0.43 -19.58
CA ARG A 284 -4.12 -0.99 -18.55
C ARG A 284 -4.03 -2.49 -18.72
N SER A 285 -2.96 -3.06 -18.19
CA SER A 285 -2.78 -4.50 -18.12
C SER A 285 -2.21 -4.90 -16.78
N VAL A 286 -2.64 -6.06 -16.30
CA VAL A 286 -2.06 -6.76 -15.14
C VAL A 286 -1.77 -8.20 -15.52
N ARG A 287 -0.86 -8.84 -14.80
CA ARG A 287 -0.65 -10.29 -14.88
C ARG A 287 -1.36 -10.95 -13.72
N THR A 288 -2.07 -12.04 -13.96
CA THR A 288 -2.76 -12.81 -12.91
C THR A 288 -2.65 -14.31 -13.20
N ALA A 289 -3.19 -15.15 -12.32
CA ALA A 289 -3.28 -16.58 -12.58
C ALA A 289 -4.46 -17.22 -11.86
N PHE A 290 -4.82 -18.41 -12.33
CA PHE A 290 -5.88 -19.21 -11.75
C PHE A 290 -5.31 -20.14 -10.69
N ARG A 291 -5.82 -20.06 -9.47
CA ARG A 291 -5.48 -20.97 -8.37
C ARG A 291 -6.52 -20.90 -7.26
N HIS A 292 -6.83 -22.04 -6.66
CA HIS A 292 -7.68 -22.11 -5.47
C HIS A 292 -6.81 -22.14 -4.20
N VAL A 293 -7.20 -21.38 -3.17
CA VAL A 293 -6.58 -21.41 -1.84
C VAL A 293 -7.65 -21.59 -0.79
N GLU A 294 -7.37 -22.45 0.19
CA GLU A 294 -8.27 -22.67 1.33
C GLU A 294 -7.47 -22.79 2.62
N LEU A 295 -8.07 -22.30 3.71
CA LEU A 295 -7.61 -22.52 5.06
C LEU A 295 -8.55 -23.53 5.73
N VAL A 296 -8.02 -24.70 6.02
CA VAL A 296 -8.75 -25.83 6.61
C VAL A 296 -8.49 -25.87 8.11
N GLN A 297 -9.57 -25.85 8.90
CA GLN A 297 -9.55 -25.87 10.37
C GLN A 297 -10.46 -27.00 10.91
N ARG A 298 -10.02 -28.24 10.74
CA ARG A 298 -10.76 -29.45 11.15
C ARG A 298 -10.63 -29.68 12.66
N ASP A 299 -11.62 -30.32 13.28
CA ASP A 299 -11.54 -30.70 14.68
C ASP A 299 -10.45 -31.76 14.90
N LEU A 300 -9.63 -31.54 15.92
CA LEU A 300 -8.63 -32.49 16.41
C LEU A 300 -9.02 -32.96 17.82
N VAL A 301 -8.33 -33.98 18.35
CA VAL A 301 -8.51 -34.44 19.75
C VAL A 301 -8.38 -33.27 20.74
N LYS A 302 -7.50 -32.32 20.44
CA LYS A 302 -7.37 -31.04 21.16
C LYS A 302 -7.27 -29.90 20.14
N GLY A 303 -8.25 -29.00 20.13
CA GLY A 303 -8.26 -27.83 19.26
C GLY A 303 -8.64 -28.15 17.82
N LYS A 304 -8.16 -27.33 16.88
CA LYS A 304 -8.41 -27.45 15.44
C LYS A 304 -7.10 -27.46 14.66
N SER A 305 -7.11 -28.05 13.46
CA SER A 305 -6.01 -27.90 12.51
C SER A 305 -5.92 -26.46 11.99
N PHE A 306 -4.81 -26.14 11.33
CA PHE A 306 -4.61 -24.86 10.66
C PHE A 306 -3.74 -25.12 9.43
N GLU A 307 -4.38 -25.59 8.36
CA GLU A 307 -3.71 -26.14 7.19
C GLU A 307 -4.11 -25.35 5.95
N PHE A 308 -3.12 -24.94 5.15
CA PHE A 308 -3.39 -24.33 3.86
C PHE A 308 -3.32 -25.36 2.75
N PHE A 309 -4.30 -25.31 1.85
CA PHE A 309 -4.28 -26.08 0.61
C PHE A 309 -4.25 -25.13 -0.57
N VAL A 310 -3.48 -25.51 -1.59
CA VAL A 310 -3.45 -24.86 -2.90
C VAL A 310 -3.90 -25.87 -3.93
N ASN A 311 -4.93 -25.54 -4.71
CA ASN A 311 -5.53 -26.41 -5.72
C ASN A 311 -5.87 -27.82 -5.18
N GLY A 312 -6.39 -27.89 -3.94
CA GLY A 312 -6.78 -29.14 -3.28
C GLY A 312 -5.64 -29.96 -2.68
N VAL A 313 -4.40 -29.47 -2.72
CA VAL A 313 -3.22 -30.14 -2.12
C VAL A 313 -2.73 -29.36 -0.92
N SER A 314 -2.54 -30.05 0.21
CA SER A 314 -1.97 -29.44 1.42
C SER A 314 -0.53 -28.99 1.17
N VAL A 315 -0.23 -27.74 1.49
CA VAL A 315 1.11 -27.15 1.31
C VAL A 315 1.71 -26.85 2.68
N PHE A 316 2.85 -27.48 2.98
CA PHE A 316 3.64 -27.12 4.15
C PHE A 316 4.39 -25.81 3.86
N LEU A 317 4.07 -24.76 4.62
CA LEU A 317 4.68 -23.44 4.48
C LEU A 317 6.11 -23.46 5.06
N LYS A 318 7.10 -23.17 4.21
CA LYS A 318 8.53 -23.06 4.55
C LYS A 318 8.99 -21.67 4.17
N GLY A 319 9.40 -20.88 5.15
CA GLY A 319 9.61 -19.48 4.89
C GLY A 319 10.13 -18.68 6.06
N ALA A 320 10.08 -17.37 5.89
CA ALA A 320 10.45 -16.38 6.89
C ALA A 320 9.48 -15.18 6.86
N ASN A 321 9.62 -14.28 7.83
CA ASN A 321 8.95 -12.99 7.80
C ASN A 321 9.81 -12.02 6.97
N TRP A 322 9.16 -11.31 6.05
CA TRP A 322 9.72 -10.19 5.31
C TRP A 322 9.43 -8.90 6.07
N VAL A 323 10.50 -8.18 6.40
CA VAL A 323 10.48 -6.82 6.94
C VAL A 323 11.06 -5.87 5.87
N PRO A 324 10.80 -4.54 5.96
CA PRO A 324 11.40 -3.58 5.03
C PRO A 324 12.91 -3.79 4.90
N ALA A 325 13.39 -3.98 3.68
CA ALA A 325 14.80 -4.30 3.41
C ALA A 325 15.74 -3.11 3.65
N ASP A 326 15.19 -1.91 3.85
CA ASP A 326 15.90 -0.66 4.14
C ASP A 326 14.94 0.31 4.86
N SER A 327 15.47 1.20 5.71
CA SER A 327 14.69 2.31 6.30
C SER A 327 14.26 3.31 5.22
N PHE A 328 15.00 3.37 4.11
CA PHE A 328 14.77 4.26 2.99
C PHE A 328 14.37 3.42 1.76
N LEU A 329 13.07 3.19 1.59
CA LEU A 329 12.52 2.19 0.65
C LEU A 329 12.94 2.38 -0.82
N HIS A 330 13.23 3.61 -1.26
CA HIS A 330 13.73 3.87 -2.62
C HIS A 330 15.12 3.27 -2.88
N ARG A 331 15.90 2.93 -1.83
CA ARG A 331 17.19 2.22 -1.95
C ARG A 331 17.02 0.71 -2.20
N VAL A 332 15.80 0.18 -2.12
CA VAL A 332 15.49 -1.21 -2.47
C VAL A 332 15.34 -1.31 -3.99
N THR A 333 16.48 -1.36 -4.68
CA THR A 333 16.52 -1.42 -6.15
C THR A 333 16.04 -2.77 -6.68
N PRO A 334 15.66 -2.86 -7.97
CA PRO A 334 15.35 -4.14 -8.62
C PRO A 334 16.45 -5.19 -8.48
N GLN A 335 17.72 -4.78 -8.51
CA GLN A 335 18.87 -5.67 -8.35
C GLN A 335 18.98 -6.20 -6.92
N ARG A 336 18.78 -5.34 -5.91
CA ARG A 336 18.77 -5.76 -4.50
C ARG A 336 17.61 -6.70 -4.23
N LEU A 337 16.43 -6.42 -4.80
CA LEU A 337 15.27 -7.28 -4.68
C LEU A 337 15.48 -8.64 -5.36
N GLN A 338 16.07 -8.67 -6.56
CA GLN A 338 16.45 -9.91 -7.25
C GLN A 338 17.39 -10.76 -6.40
N PHE A 339 18.45 -10.15 -5.84
CA PHE A 339 19.37 -10.86 -4.94
C PHE A 339 18.66 -11.49 -3.73
N LEU A 340 17.70 -10.78 -3.13
CA LEU A 340 16.93 -11.29 -1.99
C LEU A 340 16.04 -12.48 -2.41
N PHE A 341 15.36 -12.40 -3.55
CA PHE A 341 14.56 -13.52 -4.07
C PHE A 341 15.42 -14.74 -4.47
N ASP A 342 16.60 -14.52 -5.04
CA ASP A 342 17.55 -15.61 -5.33
C ASP A 342 17.96 -16.32 -4.03
N SER A 343 18.16 -15.55 -2.95
CA SER A 343 18.48 -16.11 -1.63
C SER A 343 17.33 -16.91 -1.03
N ILE A 344 16.09 -16.42 -1.19
CA ILE A 344 14.85 -17.10 -0.76
C ILE A 344 14.72 -18.46 -1.47
N LEU A 345 14.96 -18.48 -2.79
CA LEU A 345 14.90 -19.70 -3.60
C LEU A 345 16.00 -20.69 -3.23
N GLN A 346 17.24 -20.22 -3.05
CA GLN A 346 18.36 -21.07 -2.60
C GLN A 346 18.12 -21.67 -1.22
N ALA A 347 17.38 -20.97 -0.35
CA ALA A 347 16.96 -21.47 0.96
C ALA A 347 15.77 -22.45 0.91
N ASN A 348 15.30 -22.83 -0.29
CA ASN A 348 14.16 -23.73 -0.51
C ASN A 348 12.86 -23.26 0.18
N MET A 349 12.69 -21.95 0.32
CA MET A 349 11.47 -21.33 0.83
C MET A 349 10.38 -21.34 -0.25
N ASN A 350 9.14 -21.52 0.18
CA ASN A 350 7.95 -21.40 -0.68
C ASN A 350 6.96 -20.36 -0.16
N CYS A 351 7.27 -19.69 0.94
CA CYS A 351 6.40 -18.73 1.59
C CYS A 351 7.20 -17.57 2.20
N LEU A 352 6.62 -16.37 2.17
CA LEU A 352 7.05 -15.24 2.97
C LEU A 352 5.83 -14.63 3.67
N ARG A 353 6.03 -14.10 4.88
CA ARG A 353 5.05 -13.24 5.53
C ARG A 353 5.47 -11.79 5.44
N VAL A 354 4.78 -10.98 4.65
CA VAL A 354 4.98 -9.52 4.65
C VAL A 354 4.38 -8.99 5.94
N TRP A 355 5.27 -8.61 6.88
CA TRP A 355 4.91 -8.29 8.25
C TRP A 355 4.25 -6.91 8.40
N GLY A 356 3.20 -6.83 9.22
CA GLY A 356 2.30 -5.67 9.30
C GLY A 356 2.85 -4.37 9.91
N GLY A 357 4.08 -4.31 10.40
CA GLY A 357 4.68 -3.02 10.80
C GLY A 357 5.59 -2.40 9.74
N GLY A 358 5.73 -3.05 8.60
CA GLY A 358 6.46 -2.57 7.44
C GLY A 358 5.59 -1.73 6.49
N VAL A 359 5.59 -2.12 5.21
CA VAL A 359 4.77 -1.50 4.17
C VAL A 359 4.09 -2.55 3.31
N TYR A 360 3.01 -2.18 2.62
CA TYR A 360 2.62 -2.92 1.41
C TYR A 360 3.71 -2.75 0.38
N GLU A 361 4.35 -3.87 0.01
CA GLU A 361 5.54 -3.87 -0.84
C GLU A 361 5.32 -3.29 -2.26
N SER A 362 6.43 -3.09 -2.96
CA SER A 362 6.43 -2.66 -4.37
C SER A 362 5.70 -3.65 -5.29
N ASP A 363 5.16 -3.18 -6.42
CA ASP A 363 4.53 -4.08 -7.40
C ASP A 363 5.53 -5.15 -7.89
N LEU A 364 6.80 -4.78 -8.08
CA LEU A 364 7.86 -5.69 -8.48
C LEU A 364 8.05 -6.86 -7.48
N PHE A 365 7.92 -6.62 -6.17
CA PHE A 365 8.00 -7.67 -5.15
C PHE A 365 6.94 -8.75 -5.37
N TYR A 366 5.68 -8.36 -5.53
CA TYR A 366 4.59 -9.32 -5.72
C TYR A 366 4.67 -9.99 -7.09
N GLU A 367 5.05 -9.25 -8.13
CA GLU A 367 5.27 -9.84 -9.45
C GLU A 367 6.43 -10.86 -9.46
N MET A 368 7.45 -10.66 -8.63
CA MET A 368 8.52 -11.64 -8.43
C MET A 368 8.02 -12.86 -7.65
N ALA A 369 7.23 -12.65 -6.59
CA ALA A 369 6.60 -13.74 -5.86
C ALA A 369 5.69 -14.59 -6.76
N ASP A 370 4.91 -13.96 -7.63
CA ASP A 370 4.07 -14.63 -8.64
C ASP A 370 4.90 -15.46 -9.61
N ARG A 371 5.98 -14.90 -10.16
CA ARG A 371 6.85 -15.60 -11.12
C ARG A 371 7.61 -16.77 -10.51
N TYR A 372 8.08 -16.59 -9.29
CA TYR A 372 8.92 -17.59 -8.61
C TYR A 372 8.13 -18.60 -7.77
N GLY A 373 6.81 -18.47 -7.70
CA GLY A 373 5.98 -19.42 -6.94
C GLY A 373 6.08 -19.23 -5.43
N ILE A 374 6.37 -18.02 -4.94
CA ILE A 374 6.48 -17.75 -3.50
C ILE A 374 5.13 -17.30 -2.97
N LEU A 375 4.56 -18.05 -2.02
CA LEU A 375 3.33 -17.68 -1.34
C LEU A 375 3.55 -16.49 -0.43
N ILE A 376 2.63 -15.53 -0.44
CA ILE A 376 2.66 -14.34 0.41
C ILE A 376 1.52 -14.38 1.41
N TRP A 377 1.89 -14.47 2.69
CA TRP A 377 1.01 -14.11 3.80
C TRP A 377 1.08 -12.60 3.94
N GLN A 378 -0.01 -11.91 3.61
CA GLN A 378 -0.03 -10.46 3.60
C GLN A 378 -0.73 -9.92 4.84
N ASP A 379 0.03 -9.33 5.76
CA ASP A 379 -0.57 -8.52 6.81
C ASP A 379 -1.09 -7.18 6.24
N ILE A 380 -2.16 -6.65 6.82
CA ILE A 380 -2.53 -5.22 6.72
C ILE A 380 -1.63 -4.45 7.70
N MET A 381 -1.27 -3.20 7.38
CA MET A 381 -0.19 -2.46 8.07
C MET A 381 -0.59 -1.96 9.48
N PHE A 382 -0.78 -2.91 10.40
CA PHE A 382 -1.05 -2.73 11.82
C PHE A 382 -0.24 -3.76 12.62
N ALA A 383 0.53 -3.35 13.63
CA ALA A 383 1.41 -4.25 14.36
C ALA A 383 1.68 -3.80 15.81
N VAL A 384 1.55 -4.74 16.76
CA VAL A 384 2.05 -4.65 18.15
C VAL A 384 1.69 -3.32 18.83
N SER A 385 0.48 -2.82 18.58
CA SER A 385 -0.04 -1.58 19.15
C SER A 385 -1.57 -1.62 19.11
N PHE A 386 -2.21 -0.89 20.02
CA PHE A 386 -3.62 -0.52 19.83
C PHE A 386 -3.68 0.70 18.92
N TYR A 387 -4.79 0.85 18.22
CA TYR A 387 -5.01 1.91 17.25
C TYR A 387 -6.30 2.65 17.57
N PRO A 388 -6.40 3.95 17.25
CA PRO A 388 -7.66 4.67 17.34
C PRO A 388 -8.75 3.98 16.53
N ALA A 389 -9.98 4.08 16.99
CA ALA A 389 -11.17 3.59 16.30
C ALA A 389 -12.27 4.66 16.21
N ASP A 390 -11.90 5.93 16.27
CA ASP A 390 -12.81 7.02 15.90
C ASP A 390 -13.12 6.99 14.39
N GLU A 391 -14.22 7.61 13.98
CA GLU A 391 -14.69 7.55 12.59
C GLU A 391 -13.68 8.11 11.59
N ASP A 392 -12.95 9.17 11.93
CA ASP A 392 -11.97 9.77 11.04
C ASP A 392 -10.78 8.83 10.80
N PHE A 393 -10.27 8.19 11.87
CA PHE A 393 -9.25 7.15 11.73
C PHE A 393 -9.77 5.97 10.90
N LEU A 394 -10.95 5.43 11.23
CA LEU A 394 -11.50 4.26 10.53
C LEU A 394 -11.78 4.54 9.05
N ASN A 395 -12.21 5.75 8.68
CA ASN A 395 -12.43 6.12 7.27
C ASN A 395 -11.13 6.22 6.47
N ARG A 396 -10.05 6.69 7.09
CA ARG A 396 -8.70 6.63 6.49
C ARG A 396 -8.25 5.19 6.28
N VAL A 397 -8.50 4.31 7.26
CA VAL A 397 -8.21 2.87 7.14
C VAL A 397 -9.02 2.21 6.03
N LYS A 398 -10.34 2.48 5.94
CA LYS A 398 -11.19 1.94 4.85
C LYS A 398 -10.62 2.30 3.48
N THR A 399 -10.21 3.56 3.31
CA THR A 399 -9.64 4.06 2.05
C THR A 399 -8.34 3.34 1.71
N GLU A 400 -7.44 3.19 2.68
CA GLU A 400 -6.17 2.47 2.55
C GLU A 400 -6.38 1.01 2.16
N VAL A 401 -7.17 0.28 2.95
CA VAL A 401 -7.40 -1.16 2.76
C VAL A 401 -8.05 -1.39 1.42
N LYS A 402 -9.08 -0.62 1.06
CA LYS A 402 -9.72 -0.75 -0.25
C LYS A 402 -8.73 -0.52 -1.39
N TYR A 403 -7.92 0.53 -1.31
CA TYR A 403 -6.91 0.84 -2.32
C TYR A 403 -5.88 -0.29 -2.47
N GLN A 404 -5.36 -0.81 -1.36
CA GLN A 404 -4.31 -1.84 -1.36
C GLN A 404 -4.83 -3.21 -1.76
N ILE A 405 -6.01 -3.63 -1.27
CA ILE A 405 -6.64 -4.87 -1.72
C ILE A 405 -6.89 -4.81 -3.22
N PHE A 406 -7.44 -3.70 -3.72
CA PHE A 406 -7.67 -3.53 -5.15
C PHE A 406 -6.37 -3.59 -5.96
N ARG A 407 -5.30 -2.96 -5.48
CA ARG A 407 -3.98 -3.02 -6.12
C ARG A 407 -3.44 -4.45 -6.16
N LEU A 408 -3.63 -5.23 -5.10
CA LEU A 408 -2.89 -6.46 -4.87
C LEU A 408 -3.67 -7.75 -5.16
N MET A 409 -4.99 -7.72 -5.24
CA MET A 409 -5.83 -8.93 -5.32
C MET A 409 -5.64 -9.75 -6.60
N HIS A 410 -4.99 -9.21 -7.63
CA HIS A 410 -4.70 -9.94 -8.86
C HIS A 410 -3.47 -10.86 -8.76
N HIS A 411 -2.65 -10.72 -7.70
CA HIS A 411 -1.46 -11.53 -7.48
C HIS A 411 -1.83 -12.93 -6.96
N PRO A 412 -1.55 -14.02 -7.70
CA PRO A 412 -1.80 -15.39 -7.22
C PRO A 412 -0.94 -15.75 -6.00
N SER A 413 0.24 -15.14 -5.85
CA SER A 413 1.14 -15.36 -4.71
C SER A 413 0.50 -15.06 -3.35
N ILE A 414 -0.31 -14.00 -3.25
CA ILE A 414 -1.03 -13.68 -2.01
C ILE A 414 -2.07 -14.77 -1.78
N PHE A 415 -1.92 -15.55 -0.72
CA PHE A 415 -2.83 -16.66 -0.42
C PHE A 415 -3.70 -16.41 0.82
N VAL A 416 -3.34 -15.42 1.64
CA VAL A 416 -4.08 -15.07 2.86
C VAL A 416 -3.91 -13.60 3.19
N TRP A 417 -5.00 -12.98 3.64
CA TRP A 417 -5.01 -11.66 4.27
C TRP A 417 -5.01 -11.80 5.78
N SER A 418 -4.16 -11.05 6.47
CA SER A 418 -4.07 -11.04 7.93
C SER A 418 -4.23 -9.61 8.42
N ALA A 419 -5.18 -9.36 9.32
CA ALA A 419 -5.56 -7.97 9.63
C ALA A 419 -4.49 -7.19 10.42
N ASN A 420 -3.58 -7.87 11.12
CA ASN A 420 -2.53 -7.25 11.92
C ASN A 420 -1.53 -8.28 12.47
N ASN A 421 -0.43 -7.79 13.01
CA ASN A 421 0.51 -8.54 13.84
C ASN A 421 0.23 -8.34 15.35
N GLU A 422 -0.06 -9.44 16.04
CA GLU A 422 -0.08 -9.63 17.51
C GLU A 422 -1.06 -8.79 18.34
N ILE A 423 -1.98 -8.04 17.72
CA ILE A 423 -2.90 -7.19 18.49
C ILE A 423 -3.91 -8.03 19.29
N GLU A 424 -4.38 -9.16 18.75
CA GLU A 424 -5.26 -10.08 19.50
C GLU A 424 -4.54 -10.63 20.73
N LEU A 425 -3.26 -11.01 20.58
CA LEU A 425 -2.43 -11.50 21.67
C LEU A 425 -2.19 -10.41 22.73
N ALA A 426 -1.91 -9.17 22.30
CA ALA A 426 -1.71 -8.02 23.18
C ALA A 426 -2.95 -7.74 24.04
N LEU A 427 -4.15 -7.84 23.47
CA LEU A 427 -5.41 -7.73 24.20
C LEU A 427 -5.61 -8.89 25.18
N ALA A 428 -5.37 -10.13 24.74
CA ALA A 428 -5.57 -11.32 25.56
C ALA A 428 -4.62 -11.38 26.76
N LYS A 429 -3.38 -10.93 26.58
CA LYS A 429 -2.32 -10.95 27.60
C LYS A 429 -2.16 -9.63 28.35
N ARG A 430 -2.93 -8.61 27.98
CA ARG A 430 -2.90 -7.29 28.58
C ARG A 430 -1.50 -6.66 28.63
N TRP A 431 -0.85 -6.59 27.47
CA TRP A 431 0.54 -6.14 27.36
C TRP A 431 0.80 -4.71 27.87
N TYR A 432 -0.14 -3.79 27.64
CA TYR A 432 0.09 -2.38 27.92
C TYR A 432 -0.58 -1.91 29.21
N PRO A 433 0.14 -1.13 30.04
CA PRO A 433 -0.48 -0.37 31.11
C PRO A 433 -1.52 0.61 30.54
N THR A 434 -2.64 0.77 31.20
CA THR A 434 -3.71 1.68 30.77
C THR A 434 -4.55 2.16 31.94
N THR A 435 -5.14 3.34 31.80
CA THR A 435 -6.07 3.93 32.79
C THR A 435 -7.52 3.53 32.53
N VAL A 436 -7.84 2.94 31.37
CA VAL A 436 -9.18 2.49 31.01
C VAL A 436 -9.26 0.97 30.90
N SER A 437 -10.48 0.43 30.89
CA SER A 437 -10.69 -1.01 30.79
C SER A 437 -10.19 -1.56 29.45
N TYR A 438 -9.59 -2.75 29.50
CA TYR A 438 -9.27 -3.53 28.30
C TYR A 438 -10.48 -3.87 27.43
N SER A 439 -11.69 -3.83 27.99
CA SER A 439 -12.92 -3.98 27.20
C SER A 439 -13.10 -2.84 26.19
N THR A 440 -12.62 -1.63 26.50
CA THR A 440 -12.63 -0.49 25.56
C THR A 440 -11.77 -0.83 24.33
N PHE A 441 -10.51 -1.21 24.53
CA PHE A 441 -9.62 -1.55 23.43
C PHE A 441 -10.05 -2.81 22.67
N ARG A 442 -10.74 -3.76 23.33
CA ARG A 442 -11.34 -4.90 22.64
C ARG A 442 -12.46 -4.43 21.69
N ALA A 443 -13.31 -3.50 22.11
CA ALA A 443 -14.35 -2.93 21.26
C ALA A 443 -13.74 -2.15 20.09
N ASP A 444 -12.72 -1.32 20.34
CA ASP A 444 -12.00 -0.59 19.30
C ASP A 444 -11.31 -1.52 18.29
N TYR A 445 -10.69 -2.60 18.78
CA TYR A 445 -10.11 -3.64 17.96
C TYR A 445 -11.15 -4.30 17.04
N MET A 446 -12.35 -4.61 17.55
CA MET A 446 -13.42 -5.18 16.73
C MET A 446 -13.95 -4.20 15.69
N ARG A 447 -14.08 -2.91 16.04
CA ARG A 447 -14.44 -1.86 15.07
C ARG A 447 -13.42 -1.71 13.95
N LEU A 448 -12.13 -1.78 14.30
CA LEU A 448 -11.02 -1.70 13.34
C LEU A 448 -10.92 -2.98 12.48
N VAL A 449 -10.85 -4.14 13.11
CA VAL A 449 -10.50 -5.38 12.40
C VAL A 449 -11.72 -6.01 11.73
N TRP A 450 -12.84 -6.14 12.43
CA TRP A 450 -14.02 -6.85 11.93
C TRP A 450 -14.94 -5.93 11.14
N ASP A 451 -15.38 -4.83 11.76
CA ASP A 451 -16.38 -3.94 11.15
C ASP A 451 -15.78 -3.09 10.01
N THR A 452 -14.45 -2.93 10.00
CA THR A 452 -13.73 -2.13 9.00
C THR A 452 -12.85 -2.99 8.09
N ILE A 453 -11.72 -3.54 8.55
CA ILE A 453 -10.75 -4.20 7.67
C ILE A 453 -11.37 -5.43 6.99
N TYR A 454 -11.89 -6.39 7.76
CA TYR A 454 -12.50 -7.61 7.21
C TYR A 454 -13.64 -7.29 6.25
N LYS A 455 -14.54 -6.39 6.64
CA LYS A 455 -15.65 -5.96 5.80
C LYS A 455 -15.17 -5.41 4.46
N VAL A 456 -14.19 -4.49 4.47
CA VAL A 456 -13.64 -3.90 3.24
C VAL A 456 -12.93 -4.95 2.39
N VAL A 457 -12.15 -5.86 2.98
CA VAL A 457 -11.49 -6.94 2.23
C VAL A 457 -12.54 -7.83 1.57
N ASN A 458 -13.55 -8.27 2.31
CA ASN A 458 -14.60 -9.16 1.80
C ASN A 458 -15.49 -8.50 0.73
N GLU A 459 -15.66 -7.17 0.78
CA GLU A 459 -16.37 -6.41 -0.24
C GLU A 459 -15.52 -6.09 -1.49
N THR A 460 -14.19 -6.26 -1.41
CA THR A 460 -13.26 -5.85 -2.48
C THR A 460 -12.60 -7.04 -3.19
N ASP A 461 -12.21 -8.10 -2.47
CA ASP A 461 -11.54 -9.28 -3.04
C ASP A 461 -12.51 -10.45 -3.26
N PHE A 462 -12.83 -10.71 -4.53
CA PHE A 462 -13.78 -11.77 -4.94
C PHE A 462 -13.14 -13.15 -5.10
N SER A 463 -11.82 -13.29 -4.90
CA SER A 463 -11.10 -14.55 -5.13
C SER A 463 -11.19 -15.55 -3.96
N ALA A 464 -12.06 -15.27 -2.98
CA ALA A 464 -12.33 -16.10 -1.81
C ALA A 464 -11.09 -16.48 -0.97
N ARG A 465 -10.06 -15.63 -0.94
CA ARG A 465 -8.88 -15.84 -0.09
C ARG A 465 -9.27 -15.91 1.39
N PRO A 466 -8.65 -16.81 2.17
CA PRO A 466 -8.75 -16.79 3.63
C PRO A 466 -8.40 -15.43 4.23
N PHE A 467 -9.11 -15.09 5.30
CA PHE A 467 -8.84 -13.91 6.12
C PHE A 467 -8.61 -14.31 7.59
N ILE A 468 -7.56 -13.77 8.20
CA ILE A 468 -7.19 -14.00 9.59
C ILE A 468 -7.27 -12.68 10.36
N LEU A 469 -7.88 -12.69 11.56
CA LEU A 469 -8.06 -11.47 12.37
C LEU A 469 -6.77 -10.95 12.99
N SER A 470 -5.81 -11.82 13.29
CA SER A 470 -4.50 -11.45 13.86
C SER A 470 -3.50 -12.58 13.65
N SER A 471 -2.21 -12.25 13.69
CA SER A 471 -1.15 -13.25 13.76
C SER A 471 -0.33 -13.03 15.03
N PRO A 472 -0.35 -13.95 16.03
CA PRO A 472 -1.07 -15.22 16.05
C PRO A 472 -2.56 -15.07 16.41
N SER A 473 -3.37 -16.07 16.04
CA SER A 473 -4.80 -16.16 16.38
C SER A 473 -5.25 -17.61 16.51
N ASN A 474 -6.38 -17.84 17.20
CA ASN A 474 -7.06 -19.13 17.26
C ASN A 474 -7.98 -19.39 16.05
N GLY A 475 -7.88 -18.57 14.99
CA GLY A 475 -8.66 -18.72 13.78
C GLY A 475 -10.16 -18.56 14.05
N ILE A 476 -10.97 -19.53 13.61
CA ILE A 476 -12.43 -19.48 13.85
C ILE A 476 -12.82 -19.53 15.33
N ASN A 477 -11.92 -19.97 16.21
CA ASN A 477 -12.10 -20.00 17.66
C ASN A 477 -11.49 -18.79 18.37
N THR A 478 -11.20 -17.70 17.65
CA THR A 478 -10.78 -16.43 18.24
C THR A 478 -11.75 -15.98 19.33
N THR A 479 -11.19 -15.50 20.44
CA THR A 479 -11.97 -14.93 21.56
C THR A 479 -12.12 -13.42 21.47
N ALA A 480 -11.62 -12.83 20.37
CA ALA A 480 -11.77 -11.40 20.12
C ALA A 480 -13.20 -11.04 19.71
N ARG A 481 -13.89 -11.94 19.00
CA ARG A 481 -15.29 -11.81 18.59
C ARG A 481 -16.28 -11.91 19.74
#